data_AF-A0A940A5U8-F1
#
_entry.id   AF-A0A940A5U8-F1
#
_cell.length_a   1.000
_cell.length_b   1.000
_cell.length_c   1.000
_cell.angle_alpha   90.00
_cell.angle_beta   90.00
_cell.angle_gamma   90.00
#
_symmetry.space_group_name_H-M   'P 1'
#
loop_
_entity.id
_entity.type
_entity.pdbx_description
1 polymer ?
#
loop_
_entity_poly.entity_id
_entity_poly.type
_entity_poly.pdbx_seq_one_letter_code
_entity_poly.pdbx_strand_id
1 'polypeptide(L)'
;MANEQNLKILTPNEARELGRIGGQMSGKARRERKRLRDMAMSMASAPMHFDNDYSRNRFIEKYHIDNPTIIDGILAQLVSSALYGDMAAIKLFLSLTADTPSQYAPFIPGTITKQKFKVSYEAQKQNFE
;
A
#
# COMPACT_ATOMS: atom_id res chain seq x y z
N MET A 1 -30.72 5.24 8.74
CA MET A 1 -31.11 5.22 7.32
C MET A 1 -32.21 6.25 7.10
N ALA A 2 -32.28 6.89 5.93
CA ALA A 2 -33.37 7.83 5.62
C ALA A 2 -34.68 7.04 5.44
N ASN A 3 -35.76 7.50 6.07
CA ASN A 3 -37.11 6.95 5.92
C ASN A 3 -38.10 8.06 5.54
N GLU A 4 -39.33 7.70 5.17
CA GLU A 4 -40.38 8.64 4.74
C GLU A 4 -40.70 9.71 5.80
N GLN A 5 -40.43 9.40 7.07
CA GLN A 5 -40.60 10.31 8.21
C GLN A 5 -39.42 11.30 8.38
N ASN A 6 -38.26 11.06 7.76
CA ASN A 6 -37.07 11.93 7.83
C ASN A 6 -36.72 12.62 6.49
N LEU A 7 -37.50 12.39 5.43
CA LEU A 7 -37.31 13.02 4.12
C LEU A 7 -38.08 14.34 4.05
N LYS A 8 -37.38 15.45 4.29
CA LYS A 8 -37.93 16.80 4.11
C LYS A 8 -37.90 17.17 2.62
N ILE A 9 -39.05 17.52 2.05
CA ILE A 9 -39.11 18.14 0.72
C ILE A 9 -38.58 19.56 0.86
N LEU A 10 -37.45 19.84 0.23
CA LEU A 10 -36.80 21.15 0.26
C LEU A 10 -37.44 22.08 -0.76
N THR A 11 -37.55 23.35 -0.42
CA THR A 11 -37.88 24.38 -1.40
C THR A 11 -36.74 24.52 -2.43
N PRO A 12 -37.01 25.04 -3.64
CA PRO A 12 -35.96 25.24 -4.65
C PRO A 12 -34.78 26.09 -4.16
N ASN A 13 -35.01 27.06 -3.28
CA ASN A 13 -33.95 27.89 -2.70
C ASN A 13 -33.14 27.13 -1.66
N GLU A 14 -33.77 26.37 -0.76
CA GLU A 14 -33.06 25.52 0.20
C GLU A 14 -32.21 24.45 -0.50
N ALA A 15 -32.73 23.83 -1.57
CA ALA A 15 -32.00 22.85 -2.36
C ALA A 15 -30.76 23.47 -3.05
N ARG A 16 -30.89 24.68 -3.61
CA ARG A 16 -29.75 25.41 -4.20
C ARG A 16 -28.69 25.75 -3.17
N GLU A 17 -29.10 26.22 -2.01
CA GLU A 17 -28.17 26.61 -0.94
C GLU A 17 -27.43 25.40 -0.37
N LEU A 18 -28.12 24.29 -0.13
CA LEU A 18 -27.49 23.03 0.27
C LEU A 18 -26.56 22.48 -0.81
N GLY A 19 -26.93 22.60 -2.09
CA GLY A 19 -26.05 22.25 -3.22
C GLY A 19 -24.78 23.09 -3.25
N ARG A 20 -24.89 24.40 -3.02
CA ARG A 20 -23.75 25.33 -2.93
C ARG A 20 -22.82 24.95 -1.78
N ILE A 21 -23.38 24.72 -0.58
CA ILE A 21 -22.61 24.32 0.61
C ILE A 21 -21.93 22.96 0.37
N GLY A 22 -22.66 21.98 -0.17
CA GLY A 22 -22.13 20.67 -0.51
C GLY A 22 -20.99 20.74 -1.54
N GLY A 23 -21.15 21.55 -2.57
CA GLY A 23 -20.11 21.80 -3.58
C GLY A 23 -18.85 22.45 -2.98
N GLN A 24 -19.03 23.43 -2.09
CA GLN A 24 -17.91 24.07 -1.39
C GLN A 24 -17.16 23.08 -0.48
N MET A 25 -17.89 22.29 0.31
CA MET A 25 -17.33 21.30 1.21
C MET A 25 -16.62 20.18 0.46
N SER A 26 -17.24 19.65 -0.60
CA SER A 26 -16.63 18.64 -1.48
C SER A 26 -15.38 19.19 -2.17
N GLY A 27 -15.43 20.42 -2.67
CA GLY A 27 -14.28 21.10 -3.26
C GLY A 27 -13.12 21.26 -2.28
N LYS A 28 -13.42 21.68 -1.03
CA LYS A 28 -12.42 21.77 0.05
C LYS A 28 -11.81 20.40 0.35
N ALA A 29 -12.63 19.37 0.51
CA ALA A 29 -12.16 18.01 0.78
C ALA A 29 -11.29 17.45 -0.36
N ARG A 30 -11.64 17.72 -1.62
CA ARG A 30 -10.84 17.32 -2.80
C ARG A 30 -9.48 18.01 -2.82
N ARG A 31 -9.44 19.32 -2.57
CA ARG A 31 -8.18 20.09 -2.48
C ARG A 31 -7.30 19.58 -1.36
N GLU A 32 -7.88 19.27 -0.20
CA GLU A 32 -7.14 18.72 0.93
C GLU A 32 -6.56 17.34 0.61
N ARG A 33 -7.34 16.43 0.02
CA ARG A 33 -6.82 15.13 -0.42
C ARG A 33 -5.69 15.27 -1.42
N LYS A 34 -5.79 16.21 -2.37
CA LYS A 34 -4.71 16.49 -3.32
C LYS A 34 -3.45 16.96 -2.59
N ARG A 35 -3.59 17.93 -1.68
CA ARG A 35 -2.47 18.44 -0.88
C ARG A 35 -1.76 17.31 -0.10
N LEU A 36 -2.53 16.46 0.57
CA LEU A 36 -1.98 15.33 1.33
C LEU A 36 -1.28 14.32 0.43
N ARG A 37 -1.85 14.04 -0.75
CA ARG A 37 -1.21 13.17 -1.75
C ARG A 37 0.11 13.75 -2.24
N ASP A 38 0.12 15.03 -2.59
CA ASP A 38 1.32 15.72 -3.09
C ASP A 38 2.42 15.71 -2.01
N MET A 39 2.06 15.96 -0.75
CA MET A 39 2.98 15.87 0.39
C MET A 39 3.52 14.45 0.59
N ALA A 40 2.65 13.43 0.54
CA ALA A 40 3.06 12.04 0.68
C ALA A 40 4.03 11.62 -0.44
N MET A 41 3.78 12.04 -1.68
CA MET A 41 4.67 11.77 -2.81
C MET A 41 6.04 12.46 -2.66
N SER A 42 6.05 13.69 -2.15
CA SER A 42 7.29 14.39 -1.84
C SER A 42 8.09 13.70 -0.74
N MET A 43 7.43 13.15 0.28
CA MET A 43 8.12 12.39 1.33
C MET A 43 8.63 11.05 0.80
N ALA A 44 7.81 10.34 0.03
CA ALA A 44 8.13 9.02 -0.53
C ALA A 44 9.38 9.07 -1.44
N SER A 45 9.57 10.17 -2.17
CA SER A 45 10.72 10.39 -3.06
C SER A 45 11.99 10.91 -2.37
N ALA A 46 11.93 11.21 -1.08
CA ALA A 46 13.11 11.64 -0.34
C ALA A 46 14.11 10.47 -0.17
N PRO A 47 15.43 10.77 -0.06
CA PRO A 47 16.43 9.75 0.23
C PRO A 47 16.12 9.02 1.55
N MET A 48 16.26 7.71 1.54
CA MET A 48 16.09 6.90 2.75
C MET A 48 17.27 7.09 3.69
N HIS A 49 16.99 7.29 4.97
CA HIS A 49 18.03 7.33 6.00
C HIS A 49 18.41 5.92 6.46
N PHE A 50 19.71 5.70 6.67
CA PHE A 50 20.26 4.47 7.22
C PHE A 50 21.12 4.81 8.43
N ASP A 51 21.05 3.99 9.47
CA ASP A 51 21.81 4.19 10.71
C ASP A 51 23.34 4.13 10.48
N ASN A 52 23.78 3.42 9.44
CA ASN A 52 25.19 3.27 9.08
C ASN A 52 25.37 2.84 7.61
N ASP A 53 26.60 2.99 7.10
CA ASP A 53 26.98 2.61 5.73
C ASP A 53 26.82 1.11 5.45
N TYR A 54 26.98 0.26 6.47
CA TYR A 54 26.84 -1.18 6.32
C TYR A 54 25.41 -1.58 5.95
N SER A 55 24.42 -1.04 6.68
CA SER A 55 22.99 -1.24 6.40
C SER A 55 22.60 -0.67 5.04
N ARG A 56 23.16 0.48 4.66
CA ARG A 56 22.96 1.08 3.33
C ARG A 56 23.48 0.17 2.23
N ASN A 57 24.75 -0.24 2.30
CA ASN A 57 25.38 -1.06 1.26
C ASN A 57 24.69 -2.42 1.12
N ARG A 58 24.31 -3.06 2.23
CA ARG A 58 23.52 -4.29 2.21
C ARG A 58 22.16 -4.11 1.51
N PHE A 59 21.50 -2.98 1.73
CA PHE A 59 20.23 -2.69 1.05
C PHE A 59 20.42 -2.53 -0.46
N ILE A 60 21.43 -1.74 -0.87
CA ILE A 60 21.79 -1.51 -2.27
C ILE A 60 22.13 -2.83 -2.96
N GLU A 61 22.97 -3.68 -2.35
CA GLU A 61 23.34 -4.98 -2.89
C GLU A 61 22.14 -5.93 -3.03
N LYS A 62 21.24 -5.94 -2.03
CA LYS A 62 20.09 -6.86 -2.02
C LYS A 62 19.04 -6.49 -3.07
N TYR A 63 18.79 -5.20 -3.26
CA TYR A 63 17.70 -4.71 -4.12
C TYR A 63 18.17 -4.10 -5.44
N HIS A 64 19.49 -3.94 -5.64
CA HIS A 64 20.10 -3.31 -6.81
C HIS A 64 19.58 -1.90 -7.09
N ILE A 65 19.50 -1.07 -6.04
CA ILE A 65 19.01 0.33 -6.12
C ILE A 65 20.11 1.28 -5.66
N ASP A 66 20.72 1.99 -6.60
CA ASP A 66 21.72 3.03 -6.33
C ASP A 66 21.00 4.33 -5.91
N ASN A 67 21.03 4.65 -4.61
CA ASN A 67 20.29 5.74 -3.95
C ASN A 67 18.82 5.42 -3.59
N PRO A 68 18.61 4.51 -2.63
CA PRO A 68 17.27 4.16 -2.19
C PRO A 68 16.52 5.34 -1.58
N THR A 69 15.26 5.44 -1.93
CA THR A 69 14.29 6.41 -1.41
C THR A 69 13.40 5.78 -0.35
N ILE A 70 12.63 6.59 0.37
CA ILE A 70 11.69 6.11 1.40
C ILE A 70 10.69 5.10 0.80
N ILE A 71 10.22 5.32 -0.45
CA ILE A 71 9.29 4.38 -1.08
C ILE A 71 9.92 3.01 -1.34
N ASP A 72 11.21 2.95 -1.67
CA ASP A 72 11.92 1.69 -1.88
C ASP A 72 11.99 0.89 -0.57
N GLY A 73 12.26 1.57 0.55
CA GLY A 73 12.22 0.97 1.88
C GLY A 73 10.84 0.44 2.27
N ILE A 74 9.78 1.20 1.96
CA ILE A 74 8.39 0.77 2.21
C ILE A 74 8.05 -0.47 1.38
N LEU A 75 8.44 -0.51 0.10
CA LEU A 75 8.20 -1.67 -0.76
C LEU A 75 9.01 -2.90 -0.30
N ALA A 76 10.26 -2.70 0.12
CA ALA A 76 11.08 -3.76 0.69
C ALA A 76 10.44 -4.35 1.97
N GLN A 77 9.90 -3.50 2.84
CA GLN A 77 9.18 -3.93 4.04
C GLN A 77 7.86 -4.63 3.70
N LEU A 78 7.12 -4.13 2.70
CA LEU A 78 5.88 -4.76 2.21
C LEU A 78 6.14 -6.21 1.77
N VAL A 79 7.19 -6.41 0.95
CA VAL A 79 7.60 -7.75 0.50
C VAL A 79 8.00 -8.62 1.69
N SER A 80 8.79 -8.07 2.62
CA SER A 80 9.20 -8.78 3.84
C SER A 80 7.97 -9.26 4.65
N SER A 81 7.04 -8.36 4.97
CA SER A 81 5.81 -8.69 5.71
C SER A 81 4.96 -9.72 4.97
N ALA A 82 4.85 -9.62 3.64
CA ALA A 82 4.13 -10.60 2.83
C ALA A 82 4.77 -12.00 2.92
N LEU A 83 6.10 -12.10 2.87
CA LEU A 83 6.83 -13.36 3.04
C LEU A 83 6.67 -13.96 4.45
N TYR A 84 6.46 -13.12 5.48
CA TYR A 84 6.12 -13.57 6.83
C TYR A 84 4.64 -13.95 7.03
N GLY A 85 3.83 -13.88 5.97
CA GLY A 85 2.43 -14.33 5.99
C GLY A 85 1.40 -13.25 6.36
N ASP A 86 1.78 -11.97 6.36
CA ASP A 86 0.81 -10.88 6.51
C ASP A 86 -0.10 -10.81 5.28
N MET A 87 -1.35 -11.24 5.45
CA MET A 87 -2.34 -11.31 4.37
C MET A 87 -2.72 -9.94 3.81
N ALA A 88 -2.64 -8.86 4.59
CA ALA A 88 -2.88 -7.52 4.09
C ALA A 88 -1.73 -7.06 3.19
N ALA A 89 -0.48 -7.34 3.59
CA ALA A 89 0.70 -7.08 2.78
C ALA A 89 0.70 -7.89 1.48
N ILE A 90 0.34 -9.19 1.53
CA ILE A 90 0.21 -10.05 0.35
C ILE A 90 -0.82 -9.47 -0.63
N LYS A 91 -2.02 -9.11 -0.15
CA LYS A 91 -3.08 -8.54 -1.01
C LYS A 91 -2.64 -7.23 -1.65
N LEU A 92 -1.99 -6.35 -0.88
CA LEU A 92 -1.48 -5.08 -1.39
C LEU A 92 -0.39 -5.30 -2.42
N PHE A 93 0.60 -6.16 -2.14
CA PHE A 93 1.66 -6.51 -3.09
C PHE A 93 1.09 -7.07 -4.39
N LEU A 94 0.18 -8.05 -4.33
CA LEU A 94 -0.48 -8.62 -5.50
C LEU A 94 -1.28 -7.58 -6.29
N SER A 95 -1.89 -6.60 -5.62
CA SER A 95 -2.62 -5.51 -6.29
C SER A 95 -1.70 -4.53 -7.02
N LEU A 96 -0.47 -4.35 -6.53
CA LEU A 96 0.54 -3.50 -7.15
C LEU A 96 1.21 -4.18 -8.35
N THR A 97 1.34 -5.51 -8.32
CA THR A 97 1.94 -6.30 -9.39
C THR A 97 0.94 -6.79 -10.45
N ALA A 98 -0.37 -6.58 -10.24
CA ALA A 98 -1.45 -7.10 -11.07
C ALA A 98 -1.33 -6.65 -12.55
N ASP A 99 -1.36 -7.52 -13.56
CA ASP A 99 -2.48 -8.36 -14.02
C ASP A 99 -3.42 -8.92 -12.93
N THR A 100 -4.68 -8.49 -12.97
CA THR A 100 -5.67 -8.57 -11.89
C THR A 100 -5.86 -9.95 -11.21
N PRO A 101 -6.05 -9.99 -9.88
CA PRO A 101 -6.34 -11.21 -9.11
C PRO A 101 -7.79 -11.74 -9.26
N SER A 102 -8.49 -11.37 -10.34
CA SER A 102 -9.78 -11.98 -10.71
C SER A 102 -9.67 -13.45 -11.08
N GLN A 103 -8.45 -13.96 -11.31
CA GLN A 103 -8.19 -15.34 -11.73
C GLN A 103 -7.69 -16.25 -10.59
N TYR A 104 -7.38 -15.69 -9.43
CA TYR A 104 -7.12 -16.47 -8.22
C TYR A 104 -8.39 -16.51 -7.38
N ALA A 105 -9.38 -17.27 -7.86
CA ALA A 105 -10.48 -17.70 -7.01
C ALA A 105 -9.89 -18.39 -5.76
N PRO A 106 -10.33 -18.06 -4.53
CA PRO A 106 -9.84 -18.74 -3.35
C PRO A 106 -10.39 -20.16 -3.37
N PHE A 107 -9.61 -21.13 -3.84
CA PHE A 107 -9.86 -22.52 -3.49
C PHE A 107 -9.48 -22.70 -2.02
N ILE A 108 -10.47 -22.60 -1.14
CA ILE A 108 -10.39 -23.16 0.20
C ILE A 108 -11.40 -24.30 0.26
N PRO A 109 -10.92 -25.54 0.19
CA PRO A 109 -11.35 -26.51 1.19
C PRO A 109 -10.19 -27.44 1.60
N GLY A 110 -9.90 -27.43 2.90
CA GLY A 110 -9.28 -28.57 3.58
C GLY A 110 -7.75 -28.58 3.65
N THR A 111 -7.25 -28.51 4.88
CA THR A 111 -5.92 -29.01 5.31
C THR A 111 -4.69 -28.39 4.65
N ILE A 112 -4.29 -27.18 5.10
CA ILE A 112 -2.85 -26.85 5.11
C ILE A 112 -2.28 -27.37 6.42
N THR A 113 -1.84 -28.62 6.38
CA THR A 113 -0.88 -29.17 7.34
C THR A 113 0.30 -28.21 7.41
N LYS A 114 0.75 -27.87 8.63
CA LYS A 114 1.94 -27.05 8.90
C LYS A 114 3.18 -27.64 8.21
N GLN A 115 3.42 -27.35 6.93
CA GLN A 115 4.72 -27.56 6.31
C GLN A 115 5.54 -26.29 6.55
N LYS A 116 6.44 -26.40 7.52
CA LYS A 116 7.56 -25.47 7.68
C LYS A 116 8.31 -25.42 6.36
N PHE A 117 8.18 -24.32 5.62
CA PHE A 117 9.12 -24.03 4.53
C PHE A 117 10.49 -23.80 5.17
N LYS A 118 11.33 -24.85 5.17
CA LYS A 118 12.77 -24.70 5.34
C LYS A 118 13.29 -24.10 4.04
N VAL A 119 13.53 -22.79 4.02
CA VAL A 119 14.38 -22.19 3.00
C VAL A 119 15.81 -22.63 3.33
N SER A 120 16.35 -23.53 2.51
CA SER A 120 17.71 -24.06 2.65
C SER A 120 18.73 -22.98 2.30
N TYR A 121 19.58 -22.67 3.28
CA TYR A 121 20.66 -21.69 3.20
C TYR A 121 21.97 -22.31 2.65
N GLU A 122 21.89 -23.10 1.57
CA GLU A 122 23.06 -23.88 1.08
C GLU A 122 23.46 -23.65 -0.39
N ALA A 123 23.01 -22.56 -1.02
CA ALA A 123 23.40 -22.25 -2.41
C ALA A 123 24.46 -21.13 -2.56
N GLN A 124 25.09 -20.65 -1.48
CA GLN A 124 26.09 -19.56 -1.56
C GLN A 124 27.50 -19.93 -1.06
N LYS A 125 27.82 -21.21 -0.92
CA LYS A 125 29.17 -21.67 -0.50
C LYS A 125 29.96 -22.47 -1.54
N GLN A 126 29.64 -22.35 -2.83
CA GLN A 126 30.42 -23.03 -3.88
C GLN A 126 31.05 -22.11 -4.93
N ASN A 127 31.01 -20.79 -4.78
CA ASN A 127 31.69 -19.85 -5.69
C ASN A 127 32.57 -18.82 -4.96
N PHE A 128 33.32 -19.27 -3.95
CA PHE A 128 34.54 -18.59 -3.53
C PHE A 128 35.56 -19.68 -3.22
N GLU A 129 36.59 -19.76 -4.06
CA GLU A 129 37.82 -20.53 -3.85
C GLU A 129 38.52 -20.16 -2.53
#